data_AF-T0LAM4-F1
#
_entry.id   AF-T0LAM4-F1
#
_cell.length_a   1.000
_cell.length_b   1.000
_cell.length_c   1.000
_cell.angle_alpha   90.00
_cell.angle_beta   90.00
_cell.angle_gamma   90.00
#
_symmetry.space_group_name_H-M   'P 1'
#
loop_
_entity.id
_entity.type
_entity.pdbx_description
1 polymer ?
#
loop_
_entity_poly.entity_id
_entity_poly.type
_entity_poly.pdbx_seq_one_letter_code
_entity_poly.pdbx_strand_id
1 'polypeptide(L)' 'MGGHYTPEMKFTGNYVMQYLSFALLLGAVVFYVGWSIAYGDWNDIGLYSLSIILILFGIMGIVLSHFRIKQEEAQARQL' A
#
# COMPACT_ATOMS: atom_id res chain seq x y z
N MET A 1 9.67 -41.54 -11.29
CA MET A 1 8.50 -40.63 -11.45
C MET A 1 8.86 -39.33 -10.74
N GLY A 2 9.48 -38.39 -11.47
CA GLY A 2 9.95 -37.13 -10.90
C GLY A 2 8.79 -36.14 -10.82
N GLY A 3 8.36 -35.84 -9.60
CA GLY A 3 7.40 -34.77 -9.35
C GLY A 3 8.02 -33.45 -9.79
N HIS A 4 7.46 -32.85 -10.83
CA HIS A 4 7.79 -31.48 -11.20
C HIS A 4 7.28 -30.58 -10.07
N TYR A 5 8.19 -30.12 -9.21
CA TYR A 5 7.92 -29.06 -8.26
C TYR A 5 7.72 -27.78 -9.07
N THR A 6 6.49 -27.48 -9.48
CA THR A 6 6.13 -26.13 -9.89
C THR A 6 6.05 -25.29 -8.61
N PRO A 7 6.97 -24.33 -8.37
CA PRO A 7 6.78 -23.40 -7.29
C PRO A 7 5.54 -22.58 -7.62
N GLU A 8 4.42 -22.98 -7.00
CA GLU A 8 3.21 -22.19 -6.92
C GLU A 8 3.57 -20.93 -6.15
N MET A 9 3.97 -19.90 -6.89
CA MET A 9 4.17 -18.56 -6.38
C MET A 9 2.81 -18.07 -5.89
N LYS A 10 2.49 -18.36 -4.62
CA LYS A 10 1.36 -17.79 -3.92
C LYS A 10 1.64 -16.31 -3.84
N PHE A 11 1.15 -15.56 -4.83
CA PHE A 11 0.95 -14.11 -4.71
C PHE A 11 -0.09 -13.91 -3.61
N THR A 12 0.37 -14.09 -2.37
CA THR A 12 -0.41 -13.88 -1.16
C THR A 12 -0.83 -12.43 -1.21
N GLY A 13 -2.14 -12.16 -1.32
CA GLY A 13 -2.67 -10.81 -1.55
C GLY A 13 -2.17 -9.75 -0.57
N ASN A 14 -1.58 -10.17 0.55
CA ASN A 14 -0.93 -9.33 1.56
C ASN A 14 0.26 -8.54 0.99
N TYR A 15 1.11 -9.16 0.16
CA TYR A 15 2.25 -8.46 -0.47
C TYR A 15 1.79 -7.43 -1.49
N VAL A 16 0.80 -7.77 -2.31
CA VAL A 16 0.24 -6.85 -3.31
C VAL A 16 -0.36 -5.61 -2.64
N MET A 17 -1.14 -5.80 -1.58
CA MET A 17 -1.71 -4.69 -0.81
C MET A 17 -0.63 -3.84 -0.15
N GLN A 18 0.44 -4.45 0.36
CA GLN A 18 1.54 -3.72 0.98
C GLN A 18 2.31 -2.87 -0.04
N TYR A 19 2.65 -3.43 -1.20
CA TYR A 19 3.32 -2.69 -2.28
C TYR A 19 2.44 -1.56 -2.83
N LEU A 20 1.15 -1.82 -3.05
CA LEU A 20 0.20 -0.81 -3.53
C LEU A 20 0.06 0.35 -2.53
N SER A 21 -0.06 0.03 -1.24
CA SER A 21 -0.17 1.04 -0.19
C SER A 21 1.09 1.90 -0.09
N PHE A 22 2.26 1.27 -0.19
CA PHE A 22 3.52 1.99 -0.20
C PHE A 22 3.65 2.90 -1.43
N ALA A 23 3.28 2.40 -2.61
CA ALA A 23 3.28 3.18 -3.85
C ALA A 23 2.32 4.38 -3.78
N LEU A 24 1.14 4.22 -3.16
CA LEU A 24 0.18 5.31 -2.92
C LEU A 24 0.77 6.40 -2.02
N LEU A 25 1.41 6.01 -0.92
CA LEU A 25 2.03 6.98 0.00
C LEU A 25 3.21 7.70 -0.64
N LEU A 26 4.10 6.95 -1.30
CA LEU A 26 5.24 7.53 -2.00
C LEU A 26 4.77 8.43 -3.14
N GLY A 27 3.77 7.99 -3.90
CA GLY A 27 3.11 8.76 -4.94
C GLY A 27 2.52 10.06 -4.41
N ALA A 28 1.87 10.03 -3.24
CA ALA A 28 1.34 11.24 -2.60
C ALA A 28 2.44 12.25 -2.27
N VAL A 29 3.57 11.79 -1.72
CA VAL A 29 4.70 12.67 -1.37
C VAL A 29 5.35 13.25 -2.62
N VAL A 30 5.65 12.41 -3.62
CA VAL A 30 6.27 12.85 -4.88
C VAL A 30 5.36 13.81 -5.63
N PHE A 31 4.05 13.54 -5.66
CA PHE A 31 3.07 14.42 -6.27
C PHE A 31 2.99 15.77 -5.55
N TYR A 32 2.86 15.76 -4.22
CA TYR A 32 2.78 16.97 -3.41
C TYR A 32 4.02 17.86 -3.61
N VAL A 33 5.21 17.28 -3.39
CA VAL A 33 6.48 18.00 -3.50
C VAL A 33 6.75 18.43 -4.94
N GLY A 34 6.50 17.55 -5.91
CA GLY A 34 6.70 17.85 -7.33
C GLY A 34 5.84 19.00 -7.81
N TRP A 35 4.57 19.03 -7.42
CA TRP A 35 3.66 20.14 -7.73
C TRP A 35 4.09 21.43 -7.05
N SER A 36 4.42 21.38 -5.75
CA SER A 36 4.82 22.57 -5.00
C SER A 36 6.09 23.21 -5.52
N ILE A 37 7.03 22.42 -6.03
CA ILE A 37 8.24 22.94 -6.68
C ILE A 37 7.90 23.50 -8.07
N ALA A 38 7.11 22.77 -8.87
CA ALA A 38 6.80 23.15 -10.25
C ALA A 38 6.02 24.47 -10.35
N TYR A 39 5.05 24.67 -9.45
CA TYR A 39 4.17 25.84 -9.48
C TYR A 39 4.48 26.86 -8.38
N GLY A 40 5.40 26.55 -7.47
CA GLY A 40 5.73 27.42 -6.34
C GLY A 40 4.62 27.54 -5.29
N ASP A 41 3.57 26.72 -5.40
CA ASP A 41 2.42 26.77 -4.52
C ASP A 41 2.38 25.55 -3.58
N TRP A 42 2.45 25.85 -2.29
CA TRP A 42 2.44 24.87 -1.21
C TRP A 42 1.09 24.80 -0.52
N ASN A 43 0.16 25.70 -0.82
CA ASN A 43 -1.10 25.91 -0.10
C ASN A 43 -2.33 25.85 -1.03
N ASP A 44 -2.19 25.14 -2.15
CA ASP A 44 -3.26 24.95 -3.12
C ASP A 44 -4.27 23.92 -2.60
N ILE A 45 -5.56 24.30 -2.57
CA ILE A 45 -6.66 23.46 -2.10
C ILE A 45 -6.82 22.19 -2.95
N GLY A 46 -6.57 22.29 -4.26
CA GLY A 46 -6.57 21.20 -5.23
C GLY A 46 -5.45 20.22 -4.93
N LEU A 47 -4.24 20.73 -4.69
CA LEU A 47 -3.08 19.91 -4.30
C LEU A 47 -3.37 19.11 -3.03
N TYR A 48 -3.94 19.75 -2.01
CA TYR A 48 -4.32 19.08 -0.77
C TYR A 48 -5.41 18.04 -0.97
N SER A 49 -6.46 18.35 -1.73
CA SER A 49 -7.58 17.44 -1.94
C SER A 49 -7.13 16.10 -2.54
N LEU A 50 -6.23 16.12 -3.52
CA LEU A 50 -5.72 14.88 -4.13
C LEU A 50 -4.71 14.17 -3.21
N SER A 51 -3.81 14.93 -2.57
CA SER A 51 -2.77 14.38 -1.70
C SER A 51 -3.37 13.68 -0.48
N ILE A 52 -4.40 14.26 0.15
CA ILE A 52 -5.10 13.65 1.29
C ILE A 52 -5.79 12.35 0.90
N ILE A 53 -6.40 12.28 -0.28
CA ILE A 53 -7.05 11.05 -0.75
C ILE A 53 -6.00 9.94 -0.92
N LEU A 54 -4.88 10.23 -1.59
CA LEU A 54 -3.79 9.26 -1.78
C LEU A 54 -3.21 8.79 -0.44
N ILE A 55 -3.01 9.71 0.50
CA ILE A 55 -2.53 9.39 1.85
C ILE A 55 -3.53 8.50 2.60
N LEU A 56 -4.83 8.85 2.59
CA LEU A 56 -5.87 8.08 3.27
C LEU A 56 -5.96 6.65 2.74
N PHE A 57 -5.97 6.48 1.42
CA PHE A 57 -5.99 5.14 0.81
C PHE A 57 -4.71 4.36 1.09
N GLY A 58 -3.55 5.02 1.07
CA GLY A 58 -2.27 4.41 1.43
C GLY A 58 -2.23 3.93 2.88
N ILE A 59 -2.67 4.76 3.84
CA ILE A 59 -2.76 4.37 5.26
C ILE A 59 -3.75 3.23 5.45
N MET A 60 -4.94 3.33 4.84
CA MET A 60 -5.98 2.30 4.94
C MET A 60 -5.49 0.94 4.43
N GLY A 61 -4.76 0.92 3.32
CA GLY A 61 -4.20 -0.31 2.77
C GLY A 61 -3.15 -0.96 3.69
N ILE A 62 -2.31 -0.18 4.37
CA ILE A 62 -1.37 -0.70 5.39
C ILE A 62 -2.15 -1.28 6.58
N VAL A 63 -3.13 -0.54 7.08
CA VAL A 63 -3.96 -0.96 8.21
C VAL A 63 -4.67 -2.29 7.89
N LEU A 64 -5.30 -2.39 6.72
CA LEU A 64 -6.00 -3.60 6.29
C LEU A 64 -5.04 -4.79 6.14
N SER A 65 -3.83 -4.56 5.61
CA SER A 65 -2.79 -5.58 5.51
C SER A 65 -2.38 -6.12 6.89
N HIS A 66 -2.15 -5.23 7.87
CA HIS A 66 -1.83 -5.63 9.24
C HIS A 66 -2.96 -6.42 9.92
N PHE A 67 -4.23 -6.05 9.68
CA PHE A 67 -5.37 -6.81 10.22
C PHE A 67 -5.43 -8.23 9.66
N ARG A 68 -5.12 -8.42 8.37
CA ARG A 68 -5.07 -9.75 7.76
C ARG A 68 -3.99 -10.65 8.35
N ILE A 69 -2.77 -10.12 8.47
CA ILE A 69 -1.63 -10.85 9.05
C ILE A 69 -1.96 -11.33 10.47
N LYS A 70 -2.57 -10.45 11.28
CA LYS A 70 -2.98 -10.78 12.65
C LYS A 70 -4.02 -11.92 12.71
N GLN A 71 -4.93 -11.99 11.75
CA GLN A 71 -5.92 -13.08 11.69
C GLN A 71 -5.31 -14.41 11.28
N GLU A 72 -4.38 -14.41 10.32
CA GLU A 72 -3.64 -15.60 9.91
C GLU A 72 -2.84 -16.19 11.09
N GLU A 73 -2.15 -15.36 11.89
CA GLU A 73 -1.46 -15.82 13.09
C GLU A 73 -2.40 -16.38 14.16
N ALA A 74 -3.57 -15.76 14.36
CA ALA A 74 -4.54 -16.20 15.34
C ALA A 74 -5.14 -17.58 14.99
N GLN A 75 -5.38 -17.86 13.70
CA GLN A 75 -5.80 -19.17 13.22
C GLN A 75 -4.68 -20.22 13.33
N ALA A 76 -3.45 -19.86 12.99
CA ALA A 76 -2.30 -20.77 13.05
C ALA A 76 -1.97 -21.23 14.48
N ARG A 77 -2.25 -20.40 15.50
CA ARG A 77 -2.08 -20.76 16.92
C ARG A 77 -3.18 -21.68 17.48
N GLN A 78 -4.27 -21.88 16.74
CA GLN A 78 -5.40 -22.74 17.14
C GLN A 78 -5.33 -24.15 16.54
N LEU A 79 -4.32 -24.43 15.70
CA LEU A 79 -4.02 -25.74 15.11
C LEU A 79 -2.81 -26.36 15.80
#